data_AF-A0AAU4NSY8-F1
#
_entry.id   AF-A0AAU4NSY8-F1
#
_cell.length_a   1.000
_cell.length_b   1.000
_cell.length_c   1.000
_cell.angle_alpha   90.00
_cell.angle_beta   90.00
_cell.angle_gamma   90.00
#
_symmetry.space_group_name_H-M   'P 1'
#
loop_
_entity.id
_entity.type
_entity.pdbx_description
1 polymer ?
#
loop_
_entity_poly.entity_id
_entity_poly.type
_entity_poly.pdbx_seq_one_letter_code
_entity_poly.pdbx_strand_id
1 'polypeptide(L)'
;MGEMRVIGIRVEQPQNQPVLLLRESDGERYLPIWIGQTEATAIALEQQGVQPPRPLTHDLIGDIVTALGRSLKEVRIVDLQEGTFYADLVFDQDVRVSARPSDSVAIALRAGVPIFAEEPVLAEAGLVMPDEREDEVEKFKEFLDTISPDDFKATDG
;
A
#
# COMPACT_ATOMS: atom_id res chain seq x y z
N MET A 1 -9.36 6.25 -10.69
CA MET A 1 -9.17 5.38 -9.52
C MET A 1 -8.97 3.98 -10.02
N GLY A 2 -7.85 3.35 -9.68
CA GLY A 2 -7.51 1.98 -10.05
C GLY A 2 -7.59 1.05 -8.85
N GLU A 3 -8.06 -0.18 -9.05
CA GLU A 3 -7.95 -1.24 -8.02
C GLU A 3 -6.51 -1.71 -7.94
N MET A 4 -5.97 -1.79 -6.73
CA MET A 4 -4.57 -2.08 -6.46
C MET A 4 -4.40 -3.45 -5.82
N ARG A 5 -3.38 -4.19 -6.24
CA ARG A 5 -2.96 -5.46 -5.64
C ARG A 5 -1.62 -5.32 -4.97
N VAL A 6 -1.48 -5.93 -3.79
CA VAL A 6 -0.20 -5.97 -3.09
C VAL A 6 0.69 -7.02 -3.75
N ILE A 7 1.75 -6.56 -4.41
CA ILE A 7 2.76 -7.44 -5.02
C ILE A 7 3.73 -7.96 -3.95
N GLY A 8 4.04 -7.13 -2.96
CA GLY A 8 4.84 -7.51 -1.82
C GLY A 8 5.58 -6.35 -1.20
N ILE A 9 6.49 -6.69 -0.29
CA ILE A 9 7.39 -5.74 0.34
C ILE A 9 8.81 -6.00 -0.11
N ARG A 10 9.55 -4.93 -0.38
CA ARG A 10 10.98 -4.96 -0.69
C ARG A 10 11.73 -4.12 0.33
N VAL A 11 13.03 -4.37 0.44
CA VAL A 11 13.93 -3.60 1.30
C VAL A 11 14.98 -3.00 0.37
N GLU A 12 14.96 -1.68 0.28
CA GLU A 12 15.91 -0.91 -0.52
C GLU A 12 17.27 -0.87 0.19
N GLN A 13 18.36 -1.09 -0.55
CA GLN A 13 19.73 -0.97 -0.04
C GLN A 13 20.38 0.30 -0.58
N PRO A 14 21.22 1.01 0.21
CA PRO A 14 21.79 0.58 1.49
C PRO A 14 20.99 0.99 2.75
N GLN A 15 19.95 1.82 2.64
CA GLN A 15 19.25 2.37 3.81
C GLN A 15 18.40 1.34 4.58
N ASN A 16 18.21 0.14 4.02
CA ASN A 16 17.33 -0.91 4.55
C ASN A 16 15.91 -0.41 4.80
N GLN A 17 15.41 0.46 3.93
CA GLN A 17 14.07 1.01 4.07
C GLN A 17 13.05 0.12 3.34
N PRO A 18 11.96 -0.30 4.01
CA PRO A 18 10.93 -1.09 3.36
C PRO A 18 10.08 -0.28 2.38
N VAL A 19 9.80 -0.88 1.23
CA VAL A 19 8.90 -0.35 0.19
C VAL A 19 7.75 -1.33 0.00
N LEU A 20 6.52 -0.87 0.24
CA LEU A 20 5.30 -1.54 -0.15
C LEU A 20 5.05 -1.32 -1.63
N LEU A 21 4.92 -2.40 -2.38
CA LEU A 21 4.66 -2.34 -3.82
C LEU A 21 3.22 -2.74 -4.12
N LEU A 22 2.48 -1.79 -4.69
CA LEU A 22 1.15 -2.00 -5.23
C LEU A 22 1.19 -1.99 -6.76
N ARG A 23 0.37 -2.81 -7.41
CA ARG A 23 0.18 -2.82 -8.88
C ARG A 23 -1.29 -2.62 -9.20
N GLU A 24 -1.58 -1.79 -10.19
CA GLU A 24 -2.92 -1.65 -10.73
C GLU A 24 -3.40 -2.98 -11.32
N SER A 25 -4.62 -3.40 -10.99
CA SER A 25 -5.17 -4.70 -11.37
C SER A 25 -5.39 -4.82 -12.87
N ASP A 26 -5.93 -3.76 -13.47
CA ASP A 26 -6.30 -3.67 -14.89
C ASP A 26 -5.39 -2.69 -15.66
N GLY A 27 -4.18 -2.45 -15.14
CA GLY A 27 -3.21 -1.52 -15.71
C GLY A 27 -1.77 -1.96 -15.51
N GLU A 28 -0.84 -1.18 -16.04
CA GLU A 28 0.60 -1.44 -16.00
C GLU A 28 1.32 -0.61 -14.91
N ARG A 29 0.58 0.24 -14.18
CA ARG A 29 1.15 1.15 -13.18
C ARG A 29 1.44 0.42 -11.88
N TYR A 30 2.62 0.70 -11.35
CA TYR A 30 3.05 0.33 -10.00
C TYR A 30 3.05 1.59 -9.12
N LEU A 31 2.66 1.43 -7.86
CA LEU A 31 2.70 2.49 -6.87
C LEU A 31 3.59 2.05 -5.70
N PRO A 32 4.84 2.53 -5.62
CA PRO A 32 5.73 2.28 -4.50
C PRO A 32 5.39 3.22 -3.33
N ILE A 33 5.35 2.69 -2.12
CA ILE A 33 5.13 3.45 -0.90
C ILE A 33 6.16 3.02 0.15
N TRP A 34 7.04 3.93 0.54
CA TRP A 34 7.98 3.68 1.64
C TRP A 34 7.23 3.61 2.97
N ILE A 35 7.50 2.56 3.74
CA ILE A 35 6.84 2.29 5.02
C ILE A 35 7.85 1.92 6.10
N GLY A 36 7.42 1.95 7.36
CA GLY A 36 8.25 1.52 8.48
C GLY A 36 8.42 -0.01 8.53
N GLN A 37 9.48 -0.45 9.22
CA GLN A 37 9.80 -1.88 9.40
C GLN A 37 8.67 -2.66 10.10
N THR A 38 8.01 -2.02 11.06
CA THR A 38 6.91 -2.63 11.82
C THR A 38 5.70 -2.88 10.92
N GLU A 39 5.34 -1.89 10.12
CA GLU A 39 4.23 -1.98 9.16
C GLU A 39 4.54 -3.01 8.07
N ALA A 40 5.77 -3.00 7.55
CA ALA A 40 6.23 -4.00 6.60
C ALA A 40 6.09 -5.42 7.15
N THR A 41 6.53 -5.64 8.39
CA THR A 41 6.41 -6.94 9.05
C THR A 41 4.94 -7.37 9.18
N ALA A 42 4.05 -6.45 9.54
CA ALA A 42 2.63 -6.74 9.72
C ALA A 42 1.90 -7.15 8.42
N ILE A 43 2.26 -6.52 7.30
CA ILE A 43 1.75 -6.86 5.96
C ILE A 43 2.35 -8.19 5.48
N ALA A 44 3.67 -8.37 5.64
CA ALA A 44 4.36 -9.58 5.18
C ALA A 44 3.84 -10.85 5.88
N LEU A 45 3.57 -10.80 7.19
CA LEU A 45 2.98 -11.91 7.93
C LEU A 45 1.62 -12.34 7.34
N GLU A 46 0.79 -11.36 6.96
CA GLU A 46 -0.51 -11.62 6.37
C GLU A 46 -0.38 -12.25 4.98
N GLN A 47 0.49 -11.69 4.12
CA GLN A 47 0.74 -12.26 2.78
C GLN A 47 1.29 -13.70 2.82
N GLN A 48 2.02 -14.05 3.88
CA GLN A 48 2.53 -15.40 4.12
C GLN A 48 1.48 -16.34 4.74
N GLY A 49 0.29 -15.84 5.09
CA GLY A 49 -0.77 -16.60 5.74
C GLY A 49 -0.40 -17.04 7.16
N VAL A 50 0.52 -16.33 7.83
CA VAL A 50 0.95 -16.68 9.19
C VAL A 50 -0.17 -16.34 10.17
N GLN A 51 -0.69 -17.36 10.85
CA GLN A 51 -1.74 -17.20 11.85
C GLN A 51 -1.12 -17.14 13.26
N PRO A 52 -1.13 -15.97 13.92
CA PRO A 52 -0.59 -15.82 15.27
C PRO A 52 -1.52 -16.47 16.31
N PRO A 53 -1.00 -16.91 17.47
CA PRO A 53 -1.82 -17.52 18.53
C PRO A 53 -2.78 -16.53 19.22
N ARG A 54 -2.57 -15.22 19.02
CA ARG A 54 -3.42 -14.13 19.51
C ARG A 54 -3.53 -13.06 18.41
N PRO A 55 -4.66 -12.33 18.32
CA PRO A 55 -4.81 -11.22 17.38
C PRO A 55 -3.69 -10.19 17.53
N LEU A 56 -3.07 -9.80 16.42
CA LEU A 56 -2.17 -8.64 16.35
C LEU A 56 -2.99 -7.36 16.21
N THR A 57 -2.32 -6.21 16.15
CA THR A 57 -2.97 -4.90 16.13
C THR A 57 -4.01 -4.75 15.02
N HIS A 58 -3.70 -5.17 13.80
CA HIS A 58 -4.62 -5.05 12.67
C HIS A 58 -5.79 -6.04 12.76
N ASP A 59 -5.56 -7.23 13.33
CA ASP A 59 -6.63 -8.20 13.62
C ASP A 59 -7.58 -7.63 14.69
N LEU A 60 -7.02 -7.07 15.78
CA LEU A 60 -7.78 -6.41 16.83
C LEU A 60 -8.62 -5.24 16.29
N ILE A 61 -8.10 -4.47 15.33
CA ILE A 61 -8.87 -3.39 14.69
C ILE A 61 -10.07 -3.97 13.92
N GLY A 62 -9.87 -5.05 13.16
CA GLY A 62 -10.96 -5.76 12.49
C GLY A 62 -12.03 -6.28 13.46
N ASP A 63 -11.60 -6.83 14.59
CA ASP A 63 -12.49 -7.30 15.67
C ASP A 63 -13.28 -6.13 16.28
N ILE A 64 -12.65 -4.98 16.52
CA ILE A 64 -13.30 -3.77 17.04
C ILE A 64 -14.36 -3.27 16.05
N VAL A 65 -14.02 -3.17 14.76
CA VAL A 65 -14.96 -2.75 13.71
C VAL A 65 -16.19 -3.66 13.69
N THR A 66 -15.98 -4.96 13.75
CA THR A 66 -17.05 -5.97 13.79
C THR A 66 -17.89 -5.84 15.06
N ALA A 67 -17.26 -5.71 16.22
CA ALA A 67 -17.95 -5.58 17.51
C ALA A 67 -18.81 -4.31 17.60
N LEU A 68 -18.42 -3.24 16.91
CA LEU A 68 -19.18 -2.00 16.80
C LEU A 68 -20.25 -2.04 15.70
N GLY A 69 -20.44 -3.18 15.03
CA GLY A 69 -21.48 -3.38 14.01
C GLY A 69 -21.19 -2.64 12.70
N ARG A 70 -19.92 -2.35 12.40
CA ARG A 70 -19.48 -1.71 11.15
C ARG A 70 -18.84 -2.73 10.21
N SER A 71 -18.78 -2.37 8.94
CA SER A 71 -18.12 -3.18 7.91
C SER A 71 -17.24 -2.29 7.07
N LEU A 72 -15.93 -2.55 7.11
CA LEU A 72 -15.00 -1.98 6.15
C LEU A 72 -15.39 -2.48 4.75
N LYS A 73 -15.48 -1.58 3.78
CA LYS A 73 -15.86 -1.90 2.39
C LYS A 73 -14.67 -1.89 1.47
N GLU A 74 -13.76 -0.96 1.67
CA GLU A 74 -12.58 -0.76 0.85
C GLU A 74 -11.61 0.18 1.56
N VAL A 75 -10.40 0.23 1.02
CA VAL A 75 -9.39 1.24 1.36
C VAL A 75 -9.10 2.05 0.11
N ARG A 76 -8.90 3.36 0.28
CA ARG A 76 -8.52 4.26 -0.82
C ARG A 76 -7.25 5.00 -0.45
N ILE A 77 -6.25 4.99 -1.32
CA ILE A 77 -5.10 5.90 -1.26
C ILE A 77 -5.53 7.15 -2.02
N VAL A 78 -5.76 8.23 -1.27
CA VAL A 78 -6.56 9.37 -1.75
C VAL A 78 -5.73 10.58 -2.13
N ASP A 79 -4.52 10.71 -1.59
CA ASP A 79 -3.71 11.90 -1.79
C ASP A 79 -2.21 11.63 -1.63
N LEU A 80 -1.41 12.52 -2.20
CA LEU A 80 0.04 12.61 -2.05
C LEU A 80 0.39 14.09 -1.86
N GLN A 81 0.93 14.43 -0.68
CA GLN A 81 1.35 15.79 -0.38
C GLN A 81 2.78 15.78 0.14
N GLU A 82 3.68 16.48 -0.52
CA GLU A 82 5.09 16.60 -0.10
C GLU A 82 5.75 15.24 0.17
N GLY A 83 5.51 14.26 -0.72
CA GLY A 83 6.01 12.90 -0.58
C GLY A 83 5.30 12.04 0.48
N THR A 84 4.25 12.56 1.11
CA THR A 84 3.45 11.85 2.13
C THR A 84 2.13 11.39 1.54
N PHE A 85 1.94 10.08 1.46
CA PHE A 85 0.69 9.48 1.02
C PHE A 85 -0.37 9.46 2.13
N TYR A 86 -1.63 9.71 1.74
CA TYR A 86 -2.80 9.64 2.61
C TYR A 86 -3.75 8.55 2.12
N ALA A 87 -4.41 7.87 3.06
CA ALA A 87 -5.43 6.88 2.76
C ALA A 87 -6.67 7.05 3.64
N ASP A 88 -7.78 6.52 3.16
CA ASP A 88 -9.03 6.41 3.90
C ASP A 88 -9.44 4.93 4.02
N LEU A 89 -9.83 4.54 5.23
CA LEU A 89 -10.66 3.36 5.48
C LEU A 89 -12.12 3.76 5.21
N VAL A 90 -12.76 3.14 4.21
CA VAL A 90 -14.14 3.45 3.82
C VAL A 90 -15.06 2.35 4.34
N PHE A 91 -15.92 2.71 5.28
CA PHE A 91 -16.88 1.82 5.93
C PHE A 91 -18.26 1.90 5.27
N ASP A 92 -19.19 1.08 5.74
CA ASP A 92 -20.61 1.19 5.43
C ASP A 92 -21.14 2.61 5.71
N GLN A 93 -22.16 3.00 4.94
CA GLN A 93 -22.76 4.35 5.02
C GLN A 93 -21.77 5.49 4.67
N ASP A 94 -20.71 5.19 3.91
CA ASP A 94 -19.67 6.14 3.46
C ASP A 94 -18.98 6.86 4.64
N VAL A 95 -18.93 6.22 5.81
CA VAL A 95 -18.12 6.70 6.94
C VAL A 95 -16.65 6.48 6.59
N ARG A 96 -15.85 7.54 6.70
CA ARG A 96 -14.43 7.50 6.35
C ARG A 96 -13.56 7.81 7.57
N VAL A 97 -12.45 7.09 7.68
CA VAL A 97 -11.41 7.35 8.68
C VAL A 97 -10.09 7.50 7.95
N SER A 98 -9.50 8.69 8.05
CA SER A 98 -8.17 8.96 7.50
C SER A 98 -7.11 8.15 8.25
N ALA A 99 -6.19 7.56 7.50
CA ALA A 99 -5.15 6.68 7.99
C ALA A 99 -3.91 6.73 7.08
N ARG A 100 -2.80 6.14 7.54
CA ARG A 100 -1.63 5.90 6.69
C ARG A 100 -1.95 4.77 5.69
N PRO A 101 -1.41 4.80 4.47
CA PRO A 101 -1.59 3.70 3.51
C PRO A 101 -1.13 2.36 4.06
N SER A 102 -0.04 2.32 4.82
CA SER A 102 0.52 1.10 5.42
C SER A 102 -0.47 0.37 6.33
N ASP A 103 -1.11 1.11 7.25
CA ASP A 103 -2.09 0.56 8.18
C ASP A 103 -3.35 0.12 7.42
N SER A 104 -3.77 0.95 6.47
CA SER A 104 -4.97 0.70 5.67
C SER A 104 -4.83 -0.58 4.83
N VAL A 105 -3.69 -0.76 4.16
CA VAL A 105 -3.39 -1.99 3.39
C VAL A 105 -3.29 -3.20 4.31
N ALA A 106 -2.65 -3.09 5.48
CA ALA A 106 -2.56 -4.19 6.44
C ALA A 106 -3.92 -4.66 6.97
N ILE A 107 -4.87 -3.73 7.16
CA ILE A 107 -6.26 -4.04 7.54
C ILE A 107 -7.02 -4.61 6.34
N ALA A 108 -6.87 -4.04 5.15
CA ALA A 108 -7.59 -4.46 3.96
C ALA A 108 -7.30 -5.92 3.60
N LEU A 109 -6.02 -6.33 3.67
CA LEU A 109 -5.61 -7.72 3.43
C LEU A 109 -6.31 -8.71 4.38
N ARG A 110 -6.36 -8.38 5.68
CA ARG A 110 -7.02 -9.22 6.72
C ARG A 110 -8.53 -9.25 6.58
N ALA A 111 -9.13 -8.12 6.23
CA ALA A 111 -10.56 -7.99 6.04
C ALA A 111 -11.04 -8.55 4.68
N GLY A 112 -10.12 -8.82 3.75
CA GLY A 112 -10.44 -9.30 2.41
C GLY A 112 -11.21 -8.27 1.59
N VAL A 113 -10.93 -6.97 1.77
CA VAL A 113 -11.59 -5.87 1.05
C VAL A 113 -10.67 -5.28 -0.02
N PRO A 114 -11.23 -4.73 -1.11
CA PRO A 114 -10.42 -4.13 -2.16
C PRO A 114 -9.65 -2.89 -1.69
N ILE A 115 -8.50 -2.68 -2.33
CA ILE A 115 -7.64 -1.51 -2.15
C ILE A 115 -7.71 -0.72 -3.45
N PHE A 116 -7.87 0.59 -3.36
CA PHE A 116 -7.88 1.48 -4.52
C PHE A 116 -6.87 2.61 -4.35
N ALA A 117 -6.42 3.18 -5.46
CA ALA A 117 -5.68 4.42 -5.50
C ALA A 117 -6.36 5.42 -6.43
N GLU A 118 -6.53 6.65 -5.97
CA GLU A 118 -7.17 7.72 -6.74
C GLU A 118 -6.32 8.10 -7.96
N GLU A 119 -7.00 8.58 -9.01
CA GLU A 119 -6.31 8.88 -10.27
C GLU A 119 -5.20 9.92 -10.14
N PRO A 120 -5.37 11.02 -9.39
CA PRO A 120 -4.30 11.99 -9.18
C PRO A 120 -3.05 11.36 -8.54
N VAL A 121 -3.24 10.46 -7.57
CA VAL A 121 -2.13 9.73 -6.92
C VAL A 121 -1.40 8.85 -7.93
N LEU A 122 -2.13 8.10 -8.75
CA LEU A 122 -1.55 7.24 -9.79
C LEU A 122 -0.90 8.03 -10.93
N ALA A 123 -1.39 9.23 -11.24
CA ALA A 123 -0.79 10.10 -12.24
C ALA A 123 0.51 10.74 -11.75
N GLU A 124 0.59 11.05 -10.45
CA GLU A 124 1.75 11.70 -9.83
C GLU A 124 2.86 10.70 -9.49
N ALA A 125 2.51 9.57 -8.85
CA ALA A 125 3.48 8.62 -8.31
C ALA A 125 3.38 7.21 -8.91
N GLY A 126 2.48 6.99 -9.88
CA GLY A 126 2.38 5.73 -10.60
C GLY A 126 3.49 5.59 -11.64
N LEU A 127 4.13 4.43 -11.65
CA LEU A 127 5.29 4.14 -12.48
C LEU A 127 4.95 3.02 -13.46
N VAL A 128 5.23 3.24 -14.75
CA VAL A 128 5.05 2.22 -15.79
C VAL A 128 6.40 1.59 -16.08
N MET A 129 6.48 0.27 -15.95
CA MET A 129 7.72 -0.45 -16.22
C MET A 129 7.91 -0.67 -17.72
N PRO A 130 9.06 -0.26 -18.31
CA PRO A 130 9.34 -0.59 -19.70
C PRO A 130 9.61 -2.10 -19.87
N ASP A 131 8.91 -2.72 -20.81
CA ASP A 131 8.99 -4.13 -21.26
C ASP A 131 8.41 -5.22 -20.34
N GLU A 132 7.18 -5.64 -20.66
CA GLU A 132 6.42 -6.79 -20.12
C GLU A 132 7.02 -8.20 -20.38
N ARG A 133 8.28 -8.32 -20.83
CA ARG A 133 8.87 -9.62 -21.17
C ARG A 133 9.88 -10.06 -20.12
N GLU A 134 9.40 -10.97 -19.27
CA GLU A 134 10.09 -11.88 -18.35
C GLU A 134 11.06 -11.20 -17.35
N ASP A 135 10.85 -11.52 -16.06
CA ASP A 135 11.46 -10.97 -14.85
C ASP A 135 11.03 -9.55 -14.42
N GLU A 136 9.71 -9.33 -14.30
CA GLU A 136 9.10 -8.12 -13.72
C GLU A 136 9.75 -7.70 -12.39
N VAL A 137 10.10 -8.68 -11.54
CA VAL A 137 10.66 -8.42 -10.21
C VAL A 137 12.12 -7.96 -10.29
N GLU A 138 12.89 -8.39 -11.30
CA GLU A 138 14.32 -8.05 -11.40
C GLU A 138 14.52 -6.72 -12.11
N LYS A 139 13.80 -6.47 -13.20
CA LYS A 139 13.76 -5.13 -13.83
C LYS A 139 13.26 -4.07 -12.86
N PHE A 140 12.30 -4.41 -12.00
CA PHE A 140 11.81 -3.48 -10.97
C PHE A 140 12.82 -3.24 -9.84
N LYS A 141 13.70 -4.22 -9.52
CA LYS A 141 14.82 -3.95 -8.60
C LYS A 141 15.73 -2.88 -9.18
N GLU A 142 16.14 -3.04 -10.44
CA GLU A 142 16.99 -2.06 -11.11
C GLU A 142 16.32 -0.68 -11.17
N PHE A 143 15.00 -0.65 -11.35
CA PHE A 143 14.23 0.60 -11.37
C PHE A 143 14.07 1.25 -9.98
N LEU A 144 13.82 0.47 -8.92
CA LEU A 144 13.82 1.01 -7.55
C LEU A 144 15.20 1.56 -7.19
N ASP A 145 16.29 0.94 -7.63
CA ASP A 145 17.64 1.49 -7.42
C ASP A 145 17.83 2.86 -8.11
N THR A 146 16.96 3.23 -9.06
CA THR A 146 16.96 4.55 -9.72
C THR A 146 16.01 5.57 -9.10
N ILE A 147 15.14 5.17 -8.16
CA ILE A 147 14.12 6.04 -7.57
C ILE A 147 14.23 6.05 -6.05
N SER A 148 14.37 7.25 -5.50
CA SER A 148 14.50 7.52 -4.07
C SER A 148 13.23 8.14 -3.49
N PRO A 149 13.04 8.10 -2.15
CA PRO A 149 11.95 8.83 -1.49
C PRO A 149 11.92 10.33 -1.80
N ASP A 150 13.07 10.92 -2.12
CA ASP A 150 13.20 12.35 -2.41
C ASP A 150 12.66 12.70 -3.80
N ASP A 151 12.51 11.75 -4.73
CA ASP A 151 11.92 12.01 -6.05
C ASP A 151 10.43 12.36 -5.97
N PHE A 152 9.78 12.02 -4.84
CA PHE A 152 8.40 12.39 -4.55
C PHE A 152 8.29 13.62 -3.64
N LYS A 153 9.42 14.19 -3.21
CA LYS A 153 9.46 15.49 -2.55
C LYS A 153 9.68 16.54 -3.63
N ALA A 154 8.69 17.38 -3.85
CA ALA A 154 8.66 18.33 -4.96
C ALA A 154 10.00 19.09 -5.13
N THR A 155 10.45 19.15 -6.39
CA THR A 155 11.37 20.18 -6.88
C THR A 155 10.75 21.55 -6.63
N ASP A 156 11.40 22.37 -5.80
CA ASP A 156 11.06 23.78 -5.65
C ASP A 156 11.15 24.50 -7.00
N GLY A 157 10.04 25.12 -7.40
CA GLY A 157 9.98 26.20 -8.37
C GLY A 157 9.77 27.54 -7.67
#